data_AF-A0A2H0VPJ8-F1
#
_entry.id   AF-A0A2H0VPJ8-F1
#
_cell.length_a   1.000
_cell.length_b   1.000
_cell.length_c   1.000
_cell.angle_alpha   90.00
_cell.angle_beta   90.00
_cell.angle_gamma   90.00
#
_symmetry.space_group_name_H-M   'P 1'
#
loop_
_entity.id
_entity.type
_entity.pdbx_description
1 polymer ?
#
loop_
_entity_poly.entity_id
_entity_poly.type
_entity_poly.pdbx_seq_one_letter_code
_entity_poly.pdbx_strand_id
1 'polypeptide(L)'
;MDSINLYESLGNSNYEVLHTHSPFAPFEEIQHTADIAFIVRGHTIQDLHRAAETALAFKSPGLVNYFKEEITCHSIDEVIADLNEHVAHADSEIGCSFKAVSFHGDLQENKQGILEWEMIIDV
;
A
#
# COMPACT_ATOMS: atom_id res chain seq x y z
N MET A 1 20.16 1.03 -3.38
CA MET A 1 18.88 1.74 -3.32
C MET A 1 18.67 2.32 -4.69
N ASP A 2 17.66 1.85 -5.39
CA ASP A 2 17.38 2.29 -6.75
C ASP A 2 16.77 3.69 -6.68
N SER A 3 17.26 4.61 -7.50
CA SER A 3 16.83 6.01 -7.51
C SER A 3 16.45 6.43 -8.91
N ILE A 4 15.32 7.12 -9.05
CA ILE A 4 14.92 7.73 -10.30
C ILE A 4 15.58 9.10 -10.37
N ASN A 5 16.43 9.28 -11.37
CA ASN A 5 17.15 10.53 -11.58
C ASN A 5 16.59 11.26 -12.81
N LEU A 6 16.26 12.53 -12.64
CA LEU A 6 16.02 13.46 -13.74
C LEU A 6 17.36 14.06 -14.14
N TYR A 7 17.70 13.97 -15.43
CA TYR A 7 18.96 14.49 -15.97
C TYR A 7 18.71 15.62 -16.97
N GLU A 8 19.60 16.61 -16.95
CA GLU A 8 19.77 17.57 -18.06
C GLU A 8 20.81 17.02 -19.04
N SER A 9 20.55 17.15 -20.34
CA SER A 9 21.53 16.82 -21.38
C SER A 9 22.39 18.04 -21.70
N LEU A 10 23.71 17.94 -21.46
CA LEU A 10 24.68 19.00 -21.75
C LEU A 10 25.39 18.80 -23.12
N GLY A 11 24.92 17.86 -23.94
CA GLY A 11 25.57 17.45 -25.19
C GLY A 11 26.76 16.49 -24.97
N ASN A 12 27.24 15.87 -26.05
CA ASN A 12 28.34 14.89 -26.04
C ASN A 12 28.16 13.73 -25.05
N SER A 13 26.91 13.28 -24.83
CA SER A 13 26.56 12.26 -23.84
C SER A 13 26.94 12.62 -22.39
N ASN A 14 27.10 13.91 -22.10
CA ASN A 14 27.22 14.41 -20.73
C ASN A 14 25.82 14.67 -20.15
N TYR A 15 25.61 14.19 -18.93
CA TYR A 15 24.36 14.34 -18.21
C TYR A 15 24.66 14.90 -16.82
N GLU A 16 23.88 15.89 -16.41
CA GLU A 16 23.91 16.41 -15.03
C GLU A 16 22.63 16.01 -14.32
N VAL A 17 22.74 15.56 -13.07
CA VAL A 17 21.58 15.20 -12.25
C VAL A 17 20.89 16.47 -11.80
N LEU A 18 19.66 16.70 -12.25
CA LEU A 18 18.81 17.80 -11.77
C LEU A 18 18.07 17.41 -10.49
N HIS A 19 17.57 16.18 -10.43
CA HIS A 19 16.77 15.69 -9.32
C HIS A 19 16.94 14.19 -9.13
N THR A 20 16.92 13.75 -7.87
CA THR A 20 16.98 12.34 -7.50
C THR A 20 15.81 12.03 -6.58
N HIS A 21 14.96 11.10 -6.99
CA HIS A 21 13.87 10.58 -6.19
C HIS A 21 14.15 9.12 -5.82
N SER A 22 14.09 8.82 -4.53
CA SER A 22 14.18 7.43 -4.05
C SER A 22 12.77 6.86 -4.00
N PRO A 23 12.35 5.99 -4.94
CA PRO A 23 11.11 5.27 -4.78
C PRO A 23 11.16 4.45 -3.49
N PHE A 24 10.11 4.55 -2.68
CA PHE A 24 9.85 3.61 -1.60
C PHE A 24 8.79 2.61 -2.07
N ALA A 25 8.88 1.36 -1.61
CA ALA A 25 7.87 0.37 -1.93
C ALA A 25 6.55 0.75 -1.24
N PRO A 26 5.40 0.69 -1.95
CA PRO A 26 4.10 1.05 -1.38
C PRO A 26 3.71 0.13 -0.22
N PHE A 27 4.24 -1.09 -0.22
CA PHE A 27 4.12 -2.00 0.92
C PHE A 27 5.34 -2.91 1.02
N GLU A 28 5.52 -3.51 2.20
CA GLU A 28 6.54 -4.51 2.48
C GLU A 28 5.96 -5.54 3.44
N GLU A 29 6.07 -6.83 3.09
CA GLU A 29 5.66 -7.90 3.99
C GLU A 29 6.64 -8.01 5.15
N ILE A 30 6.14 -8.04 6.38
CA ILE A 30 6.95 -8.16 7.59
C ILE A 30 6.66 -9.45 8.33
N GLN A 31 7.66 -9.96 9.07
CA GLN A 31 7.43 -11.03 10.02
C GLN A 31 6.64 -10.48 11.21
N HIS A 32 5.43 -10.99 11.40
CA HIS A 32 4.60 -10.68 12.54
C HIS A 32 4.13 -11.98 13.20
N THR A 33 3.65 -11.90 14.45
CA THR A 33 3.10 -13.05 15.16
C THR A 33 1.70 -13.45 14.68
N ALA A 34 1.07 -12.57 13.89
CA ALA A 34 -0.16 -12.83 13.14
C ALA A 34 0.18 -13.44 11.76
N ASP A 35 -0.80 -14.06 11.10
CA ASP A 35 -0.56 -14.89 9.91
C ASP A 35 0.09 -14.12 8.76
N ILE A 36 -0.39 -12.91 8.44
CA ILE A 36 0.20 -12.04 7.42
C ILE A 36 0.19 -10.59 7.92
N ALA A 37 1.32 -9.89 7.73
CA ALA A 37 1.41 -8.47 8.04
C ALA A 37 2.25 -7.71 7.01
N PHE A 38 1.89 -6.45 6.80
CA PHE A 38 2.55 -5.54 5.88
C PHE A 38 2.79 -4.18 6.53
N ILE A 39 3.94 -3.57 6.23
CA ILE A 39 4.09 -2.12 6.36
C ILE A 39 3.62 -1.50 5.06
N VAL A 40 2.51 -0.78 5.11
CA VAL A 40 1.89 -0.05 3.99
C VAL A 40 2.26 1.42 4.09
N ARG A 41 2.61 2.05 2.97
CA ARG A 41 3.17 3.41 2.92
C ARG A 41 2.45 4.30 1.91
N GLY A 42 2.20 5.55 2.27
CA GLY A 42 1.55 6.53 1.39
C GLY A 42 1.72 7.98 1.88
N HIS A 43 1.53 8.96 1.00
CA HIS A 43 1.57 10.38 1.40
C HIS A 43 0.21 10.88 1.88
N THR A 44 -0.85 10.15 1.53
CA THR A 44 -2.24 10.47 1.84
C THR A 44 -2.98 9.20 2.27
N ILE A 45 -4.16 9.36 2.87
CA ILE A 45 -5.03 8.22 3.20
C ILE A 45 -5.42 7.44 1.93
N GLN A 46 -5.61 8.13 0.81
CA GLN A 46 -5.92 7.51 -0.47
C GLN A 46 -4.74 6.70 -1.02
N ASP A 47 -3.51 7.19 -0.85
CA ASP A 47 -2.32 6.42 -1.23
C ASP A 47 -2.17 5.17 -0.37
N LEU A 48 -2.40 5.28 0.94
CA LEU A 48 -2.39 4.13 1.86
C LEU A 48 -3.45 3.09 1.47
N HIS A 49 -4.65 3.54 1.12
CA HIS A 49 -5.72 2.65 0.65
C HIS A 49 -5.29 1.86 -0.59
N ARG A 50 -4.80 2.55 -1.65
CA ARG A 50 -4.27 1.87 -2.86
C ARG A 50 -3.12 0.92 -2.56
N ALA A 51 -2.21 1.34 -1.69
CA ALA A 51 -1.07 0.52 -1.31
C ALA A 51 -1.51 -0.75 -0.57
N ALA A 52 -2.52 -0.64 0.31
CA ALA A 52 -3.12 -1.77 1.00
C ALA A 52 -3.89 -2.70 0.05
N GLU A 53 -4.68 -2.17 -0.88
CA GLU A 53 -5.32 -2.95 -1.95
C GLU A 53 -4.28 -3.73 -2.76
N THR A 54 -3.16 -3.08 -3.11
CA THR A 54 -2.07 -3.72 -3.84
C THR A 54 -1.42 -4.84 -3.01
N ALA A 55 -1.22 -4.64 -1.71
CA ALA A 55 -0.68 -5.66 -0.80
C ALA A 55 -1.62 -6.88 -0.70
N LEU A 56 -2.93 -6.64 -0.59
CA LEU A 56 -3.94 -7.70 -0.58
C LEU A 56 -3.97 -8.48 -1.90
N ALA A 57 -4.01 -7.77 -3.04
CA ALA A 57 -3.98 -8.39 -4.36
C ALA A 57 -2.68 -9.14 -4.65
N PHE A 58 -1.56 -8.72 -4.06
CA PHE A 58 -0.30 -9.44 -4.17
C PHE A 58 -0.40 -10.86 -3.57
N LYS A 59 -1.15 -11.02 -2.48
CA LYS A 59 -1.40 -12.33 -1.85
C LYS A 59 -2.60 -13.07 -2.43
N SER A 60 -3.63 -12.35 -2.87
CA SER A 60 -4.84 -12.89 -3.50
C SER A 60 -5.24 -12.08 -4.73
N PRO A 61 -4.68 -12.40 -5.92
CA PRO A 61 -4.90 -11.61 -7.14
C PRO A 61 -6.35 -11.46 -7.58
N GLY A 62 -7.25 -12.37 -7.15
CA GLY A 62 -8.68 -12.29 -7.45
C GLY A 62 -9.38 -11.06 -6.84
N LEU A 63 -8.82 -10.48 -5.78
CA LEU A 63 -9.37 -9.31 -5.10
C LEU A 63 -9.39 -8.05 -5.97
N VAL A 64 -8.54 -7.97 -7.00
CA VAL A 64 -8.49 -6.81 -7.91
C VAL A 64 -9.84 -6.48 -8.53
N ASN A 65 -10.69 -7.49 -8.76
CA ASN A 65 -12.01 -7.29 -9.37
C ASN A 65 -13.05 -6.69 -8.40
N TYR A 66 -12.72 -6.58 -7.11
CA TYR A 66 -13.62 -6.10 -6.06
C TYR A 66 -13.27 -4.68 -5.60
N PHE A 67 -12.12 -4.16 -6.01
CA PHE A 67 -11.66 -2.83 -5.66
C PHE A 67 -12.39 -1.76 -6.47
N LYS A 68 -12.64 -0.61 -5.83
CA LYS A 68 -13.34 0.53 -6.43
C LYS A 68 -12.34 1.41 -7.18
N GLU A 69 -12.73 1.97 -8.33
CA GLU A 69 -11.87 2.92 -9.07
C GLU A 69 -11.68 4.25 -8.31
N GLU A 70 -12.71 4.69 -7.58
CA GLU A 70 -12.71 5.94 -6.82
C GLU A 70 -12.64 5.66 -5.32
N ILE A 71 -11.63 6.25 -4.67
CA ILE A 71 -11.39 6.11 -3.23
C ILE A 71 -11.90 7.36 -2.53
N THR A 72 -12.91 7.17 -1.69
CA THR A 72 -13.58 8.25 -0.93
C THR A 72 -13.20 8.27 0.54
N CYS A 73 -12.30 7.37 0.97
CA CYS A 73 -11.86 7.29 2.36
C CYS A 73 -11.04 8.52 2.78
N HIS A 74 -11.32 9.04 3.96
CA HIS A 74 -10.67 10.19 4.58
C HIS A 74 -9.97 9.86 5.90
N SER A 75 -10.17 8.66 6.44
CA SER A 75 -9.50 8.16 7.65
C SER A 75 -9.05 6.72 7.48
N ILE A 76 -8.11 6.28 8.34
CA ILE A 76 -7.62 4.90 8.31
C ILE A 76 -8.72 3.89 8.68
N ASP A 77 -9.64 4.26 9.57
CA ASP A 77 -10.77 3.41 9.95
C ASP A 77 -11.72 3.18 8.77
N GLU A 78 -11.98 4.21 7.96
CA GLU A 78 -12.74 4.09 6.73
C GLU A 78 -12.04 3.20 5.71
N VAL A 79 -10.72 3.33 5.57
CA VAL A 79 -9.92 2.43 4.72
C VAL A 79 -10.08 0.98 5.16
N ILE A 80 -9.94 0.69 6.45
CA ILE A 80 -10.07 -0.68 6.99
C ILE A 80 -11.49 -1.21 6.78
N ALA A 81 -12.51 -0.40 6.99
CA ALA A 81 -13.90 -0.79 6.75
C ALA A 81 -14.14 -1.15 5.28
N ASP A 82 -13.65 -0.32 4.35
CA ASP A 82 -13.79 -0.52 2.90
C ASP A 82 -13.01 -1.76 2.42
N LEU A 83 -11.78 -1.96 2.89
CA LEU A 83 -10.99 -3.16 2.55
C LEU A 83 -11.65 -4.45 3.05
N ASN A 84 -12.23 -4.43 4.25
CA ASN A 84 -12.98 -5.57 4.77
C ASN A 84 -14.28 -5.83 3.99
N GLU A 85 -14.94 -4.79 3.50
CA GLU A 85 -16.08 -4.94 2.58
C GLU A 85 -15.65 -5.68 1.31
N HIS A 86 -14.53 -5.29 0.69
CA HIS A 86 -13.99 -5.96 -0.49
C HIS A 86 -13.62 -7.43 -0.22
N VAL A 87 -12.95 -7.70 0.90
CA VAL A 87 -12.57 -9.08 1.30
C VAL A 87 -13.82 -9.93 1.55
N ALA A 88 -14.80 -9.43 2.29
CA ALA A 88 -16.03 -10.17 2.57
C ALA A 88 -16.85 -10.43 1.29
N HIS A 89 -16.90 -9.45 0.38
CA HIS A 89 -17.58 -9.62 -0.90
C HIS A 89 -16.88 -10.68 -1.76
N ALA A 90 -15.55 -10.62 -1.87
CA ALA A 90 -14.79 -11.62 -2.61
C ALA A 90 -14.90 -13.02 -1.99
N ASP A 91 -14.89 -13.13 -0.67
CA ASP A 91 -15.09 -14.42 0.01
C ASP A 91 -16.44 -15.05 -0.34
N SER A 92 -17.50 -14.22 -0.35
CA SER A 92 -18.85 -14.69 -0.68
C SER A 92 -19.01 -15.18 -2.11
N GLU A 93 -18.22 -14.67 -3.06
CA GLU A 93 -18.36 -14.97 -4.48
C GLU A 93 -17.37 -16.02 -4.99
N ILE A 94 -16.08 -15.88 -4.64
CA ILE A 94 -14.99 -16.72 -5.16
C ILE A 94 -14.25 -17.52 -4.08
N GLY A 95 -14.56 -17.30 -2.80
CA GLY A 95 -13.80 -17.81 -1.68
C GLY A 95 -12.49 -17.05 -1.51
N CYS A 96 -12.28 -16.43 -0.36
CA CYS A 96 -11.09 -15.66 -0.04
C CYS A 96 -10.48 -16.23 1.24
N SER A 97 -9.18 -16.46 1.23
CA SER A 97 -8.49 -16.94 2.43
C SER A 97 -8.27 -15.86 3.47
N PHE A 98 -8.78 -14.64 3.29
CA PHE A 98 -8.64 -13.56 4.25
C PHE A 98 -9.94 -13.43 5.03
N LYS A 99 -9.84 -13.42 6.36
CA LYS A 99 -10.98 -13.21 7.26
C LYS A 99 -11.20 -11.74 7.57
N ALA A 100 -10.11 -11.00 7.82
CA ALA A 100 -10.19 -9.59 8.17
C ALA A 100 -8.87 -8.86 7.94
N VAL A 101 -8.98 -7.57 7.60
CA VAL A 101 -7.91 -6.58 7.64
C VAL A 101 -8.05 -5.77 8.93
N SER A 102 -6.96 -5.57 9.65
CA SER A 102 -6.95 -4.85 10.92
C SER A 102 -5.76 -3.90 11.06
N PHE A 103 -5.94 -2.95 11.98
CA PHE A 103 -4.93 -1.97 12.36
C PHE A 103 -4.15 -2.48 13.57
N HIS A 104 -2.81 -2.45 13.50
CA HIS A 104 -1.98 -2.64 14.67
C HIS A 104 -1.11 -1.41 14.93
N GLY A 105 -1.14 -0.91 16.17
CA GLY A 105 -0.38 0.26 16.57
C GLY A 105 -1.07 1.58 16.24
N ASP A 106 -0.28 2.58 15.84
CA ASP A 106 -0.69 3.93 15.45
C ASP A 106 -0.20 4.23 14.03
N LEU A 107 -0.87 5.17 13.35
CA LEU A 107 -0.46 5.59 12.01
C LEU A 107 0.77 6.47 12.20
N GLN A 108 1.92 6.01 11.73
CA GLN A 108 3.18 6.72 11.96
C GLN A 108 3.49 7.59 10.76
N GLU A 109 3.99 8.80 11.01
CA GLU A 109 4.55 9.63 9.95
C GLU A 109 6.08 9.64 10.10
N ASN A 110 6.78 9.23 9.06
CA ASN A 110 8.24 9.20 9.08
C ASN A 110 8.83 10.60 8.82
N LYS A 111 10.16 10.75 8.93
CA LYS A 111 10.86 12.04 8.75
C LYS A 111 10.70 12.68 7.37
N GLN A 112 10.19 11.94 6.38
CA GLN A 112 9.97 12.39 5.02
C GLN A 112 8.50 12.78 4.77
N GLY A 113 7.65 12.74 5.80
CA GLY A 113 6.22 13.02 5.68
C GLY A 113 5.42 11.90 5.02
N ILE A 114 5.94 10.67 5.07
CA ILE A 114 5.26 9.48 4.55
C ILE A 114 4.53 8.82 5.72
N LEU A 115 3.25 8.52 5.52
CA LEU A 115 2.44 7.75 6.44
C LEU A 115 2.78 6.27 6.30
N GLU A 116 2.96 5.60 7.42
CA GLU A 116 3.23 4.18 7.54
C GLU A 116 2.17 3.52 8.43
N TRP A 117 1.58 2.45 7.91
CA TRP A 117 0.57 1.64 8.58
C TRP A 117 1.04 0.19 8.63
N GLU A 118 1.11 -0.37 9.84
CA GLU A 118 1.22 -1.81 10.05
C GLU A 118 -0.15 -2.49 9.88
N MET A 119 -0.39 -2.98 8.66
CA MET A 119 -1.58 -3.70 8.27
C MET A 119 -1.45 -5.17 8.60
N ILE A 120 -2.39 -5.71 9.38
CA ILE A 120 -2.47 -7.15 9.70
C ILE A 120 -3.65 -7.76 8.96
N ILE A 121 -3.44 -8.95 8.39
CA ILE A 121 -4.47 -9.75 7.73
C ILE A 121 -4.61 -11.08 8.49
N ASP A 122 -5.82 -11.33 8.99
CA ASP A 122 -6.24 -12.63 9.52
C ASP A 122 -6.63 -13.54 8.36
N VAL A 123 -6.18 -14.80 8.37
CA VAL A 123 -6.40 -15.79 7.29
C VAL A 123 -7.16 -17.02 7.76
#